data_AF-A4SL80-F1
#
_entry.id   AF-A4SL80-F1
#
_cell.length_a   1.000
_cell.length_b   1.000
_cell.length_c   1.000
_cell.angle_alpha   90.00
_cell.angle_beta   90.00
_cell.angle_gamma   90.00
#
_symmetry.space_group_name_H-M   'P 1'
#
loop_
_entity.id
_entity.type
_entity.pdbx_description
1 polymer ?
#
loop_
_entity_poly.entity_id
_entity_poly.type
_entity_poly.pdbx_seq_one_letter_code
_entity_poly.pdbx_strand_id
1 'polypeptide(L)'
;MKLSTSLALAGQPVHLIDHDLVLDINAGGRAALTIEGTARKGQTFTLDTGYNGDLRRWFTGYVYDVQPAANGASKLLCRELAGALGSRLPVSQQHATLRGLLAWLTDQTGLTFLLPKGRDYTDRPIPNFTSAGTGYQLLDNAGRAFEVPDFVWYQQPDGAIFVGSHADSRWHDKEVMLDLAWSGRQAGDSLTLSPVPAIRPGTILNGKRVIRVRLKGDEMTLTTATPGKVTKSPERRKIEGEFPELADKMHLPKFGRVETISDQASAGQLNDPFRPRYAVDVQLLGEDGQPDKAAPLYRAVPLPVQFGGQEQGLLQFPIEGTLVELGFAFGRADRPFIRTVLGSGWALPDIAPGEQLQQQRAEVFSRTDTVGNLSRHTDRRLHDQALQMHHQSDDYLGEHGQHRLQVVQHSIEAVGGFKLIEALGAIELLAGDDLILGSLGNMSQTTAGDLVEVVGQLRRAVAGELQHLEAPRSWMGTEGVNIFRLLLQLMNVVEQLAAATAGHTHGSGPAPGNSGAMTGHGQQAKQLASQLSPIIE
;
A
#
# COMPACT_ATOMS: atom_id res chain seq x y z
N MET A 1 -28.15 -2.84 -66.11
CA MET A 1 -28.53 -1.48 -65.69
C MET A 1 -27.25 -0.66 -65.51
N LYS A 2 -27.22 0.60 -65.95
CA LYS A 2 -26.03 1.46 -65.80
C LYS A 2 -26.06 2.13 -64.42
N LEU A 3 -24.98 2.03 -63.66
CA LEU A 3 -24.84 2.74 -62.39
C LEU A 3 -24.78 4.24 -62.67
N SER A 4 -25.54 5.02 -61.92
CA SER A 4 -25.48 6.48 -61.94
C SER A 4 -24.83 6.97 -60.65
N THR A 5 -23.87 7.88 -60.78
CA THR A 5 -23.15 8.47 -59.64
C THR A 5 -23.15 9.98 -59.80
N SER A 6 -23.54 10.68 -58.73
CA SER A 6 -23.62 12.14 -58.68
C SER A 6 -22.74 12.66 -57.55
N LEU A 7 -21.92 13.67 -57.84
CA LEU A 7 -21.05 14.33 -56.86
C LEU A 7 -21.53 15.77 -56.65
N ALA A 8 -21.68 16.17 -55.40
CA ALA A 8 -21.86 17.57 -55.03
C ALA A 8 -20.72 18.04 -54.11
N LEU A 9 -20.02 19.10 -54.50
CA LEU A 9 -18.97 19.76 -53.72
C LEU A 9 -19.52 21.05 -53.12
N ALA A 10 -19.48 21.20 -51.80
CA ALA A 10 -20.12 22.30 -51.07
C ALA A 10 -21.58 22.56 -51.51
N GLY A 11 -22.33 21.49 -51.81
CA GLY A 11 -23.73 21.56 -52.25
C GLY A 11 -23.94 21.87 -53.73
N GLN A 12 -22.88 22.11 -54.50
CA GLN A 12 -22.96 22.35 -55.95
C GLN A 12 -22.59 21.09 -56.74
N PRO A 13 -23.37 20.71 -57.78
CA PRO A 13 -23.06 19.54 -58.59
C PRO A 13 -21.76 19.74 -59.38
N VAL A 14 -20.91 18.73 -59.39
CA VAL A 14 -19.62 18.72 -60.11
C VAL A 14 -19.52 17.45 -60.96
N HIS A 15 -18.94 17.57 -62.15
CA HIS A 15 -18.72 16.44 -63.03
C HIS A 15 -17.66 15.49 -62.46
N LEU A 16 -18.09 14.27 -62.13
CA LEU A 16 -17.24 13.20 -61.62
C LEU A 16 -16.76 12.34 -62.80
N ILE A 17 -15.45 12.26 -62.99
CA ILE A 17 -14.79 11.50 -64.05
C ILE A 17 -14.53 10.06 -63.61
N ASP A 18 -14.00 9.87 -62.39
CA ASP A 18 -13.64 8.56 -61.83
C ASP A 18 -13.79 8.56 -60.30
N HIS A 19 -14.09 7.39 -59.74
CA HIS A 19 -14.20 7.21 -58.29
C HIS A 19 -13.71 5.83 -57.83
N ASP A 20 -12.99 5.83 -56.72
CA ASP A 20 -12.58 4.65 -55.97
C ASP A 20 -12.81 4.94 -54.49
N LEU A 21 -13.85 4.32 -53.93
CA LEU A 21 -14.37 4.63 -52.62
C LEU A 21 -14.29 3.39 -51.73
N VAL A 22 -13.90 3.57 -50.47
CA VAL A 22 -13.79 2.51 -49.48
C VAL A 22 -14.50 2.95 -48.21
N LEU A 23 -15.44 2.12 -47.75
CA LEU A 23 -16.05 2.23 -46.43
C LEU A 23 -15.59 1.06 -45.58
N ASP A 24 -15.20 1.34 -44.35
CA ASP A 24 -14.74 0.35 -43.38
C ASP A 24 -15.66 0.39 -42.15
N ILE A 25 -15.86 -0.77 -41.51
CA ILE A 25 -16.37 -0.79 -40.14
C ILE A 25 -15.22 -0.42 -39.20
N ASN A 26 -15.52 0.33 -38.14
CA ASN A 26 -14.55 0.77 -37.15
C ASN A 26 -13.38 1.61 -37.69
N ALA A 27 -13.56 2.27 -38.84
CA ALA A 27 -12.63 3.25 -39.38
C ALA A 27 -13.38 4.26 -40.27
N GLY A 28 -12.81 5.46 -40.44
CA GLY A 28 -13.36 6.43 -41.39
C GLY A 28 -13.07 6.02 -42.82
N GLY A 29 -14.10 6.00 -43.66
CA GLY A 29 -14.00 5.70 -45.08
C GLY A 29 -13.08 6.67 -45.83
N ARG A 30 -12.58 6.20 -46.97
CA ARG A 30 -11.59 6.89 -47.81
C ARG A 30 -12.07 6.88 -49.25
N ALA A 31 -11.73 7.92 -49.99
CA ALA A 31 -12.12 8.04 -51.38
C ALA A 31 -10.99 8.67 -52.19
N ALA A 32 -10.79 8.18 -53.41
CA ALA A 32 -10.03 8.85 -54.44
C ALA A 32 -11.00 9.20 -55.58
N LEU A 33 -11.18 10.49 -55.83
CA LEU A 33 -12.08 11.02 -56.85
C LEU A 33 -11.28 11.74 -57.92
N THR A 34 -11.73 11.68 -59.17
CA THR A 34 -11.25 12.57 -60.24
C THR A 34 -12.41 13.42 -60.72
N ILE A 35 -12.27 14.74 -60.66
CA ILE A 35 -13.32 15.69 -61.03
C ILE A 35 -12.85 16.62 -62.14
N GLU A 36 -13.80 17.18 -62.89
CA GLU A 36 -13.53 18.34 -63.73
C GLU A 36 -13.51 19.61 -62.88
N GLY A 37 -12.48 20.45 -63.05
CA GLY A 37 -12.29 21.68 -62.27
C GLY A 37 -11.42 21.52 -61.03
N THR A 38 -11.59 22.41 -60.05
CA THR A 38 -10.76 22.48 -58.83
C THR A 38 -11.59 22.38 -57.57
N ALA A 39 -10.99 21.86 -56.49
CA ALA A 39 -11.57 21.82 -55.15
C ALA A 39 -10.55 22.33 -54.12
N ARG A 40 -11.02 22.65 -52.91
CA ARG A 40 -10.16 23.09 -51.81
C ARG A 40 -10.05 22.02 -50.74
N LYS A 41 -8.87 21.92 -50.11
CA LYS A 41 -8.69 21.09 -48.91
C LYS A 41 -9.66 21.55 -47.81
N GLY A 42 -10.28 20.59 -47.13
CA GLY A 42 -11.31 20.79 -46.11
C GLY A 42 -12.72 21.00 -46.67
N GLN A 43 -12.90 21.15 -47.98
CA GLN A 43 -14.22 21.32 -48.59
C GLN A 43 -15.06 20.04 -48.42
N THR A 44 -16.28 20.19 -47.94
CA THR A 44 -17.21 19.08 -47.78
C THR A 44 -17.81 18.66 -49.11
N PHE A 45 -18.11 17.38 -49.25
CA PHE A 45 -18.73 16.83 -50.45
C PHE A 45 -19.63 15.66 -50.12
N THR A 46 -20.49 15.36 -51.07
CA THR A 46 -21.42 14.25 -50.98
C THR A 46 -21.48 13.51 -52.30
N LEU A 47 -21.50 12.18 -52.24
CA LEU A 47 -21.59 11.33 -53.42
C LEU A 47 -22.81 10.41 -53.28
N ASP A 48 -23.67 10.47 -54.28
CA ASP A 48 -24.88 9.68 -54.38
C ASP A 48 -24.74 8.64 -55.50
N THR A 49 -25.17 7.40 -55.27
CA THR A 49 -25.09 6.32 -56.25
C THR A 49 -26.37 5.50 -56.30
N GLY A 50 -26.72 4.98 -57.47
CA GLY A 50 -27.96 4.24 -57.67
C GLY A 50 -28.26 3.86 -59.12
N TYR A 51 -29.46 3.32 -59.33
CA TYR A 51 -29.93 2.88 -60.64
C TYR A 51 -31.26 3.56 -60.99
N ASN A 52 -31.51 3.74 -62.29
CA ASN A 52 -32.78 4.21 -62.83
C ASN A 52 -33.28 5.54 -62.20
N GLY A 53 -32.36 6.42 -61.79
CA GLY A 53 -32.69 7.70 -61.16
C GLY A 53 -32.92 7.66 -59.64
N ASP A 54 -33.02 6.48 -59.01
CA ASP A 54 -33.05 6.36 -57.54
C ASP A 54 -31.63 6.40 -56.96
N LEU A 55 -31.09 7.62 -56.82
CA LEU A 55 -29.78 7.86 -56.23
C LEU A 55 -29.87 7.91 -54.71
N ARG A 56 -28.97 7.21 -54.02
CA ARG A 56 -28.86 7.21 -52.56
C ARG A 56 -27.51 7.70 -52.11
N ARG A 57 -27.50 8.44 -50.99
CA ARG A 57 -26.27 8.93 -50.38
C ARG A 57 -25.32 7.78 -50.03
N TRP A 58 -24.17 7.76 -50.69
CA TRP A 58 -23.17 6.72 -50.52
C TRP A 58 -21.93 7.23 -49.79
N PHE A 59 -21.51 8.47 -49.99
CA PHE A 59 -20.38 9.04 -49.26
C PHE A 59 -20.72 10.45 -48.79
N THR A 60 -20.41 10.76 -47.53
CA THR A 60 -20.45 12.13 -46.99
C THR A 60 -19.10 12.38 -46.33
N GLY A 61 -18.38 13.39 -46.79
CA GLY A 61 -17.00 13.57 -46.36
C GLY A 61 -16.42 14.93 -46.72
N TYR A 62 -15.09 15.00 -46.65
CA TYR A 62 -14.34 16.20 -46.97
C TYR A 62 -13.09 15.87 -47.79
N VAL A 63 -12.61 16.85 -48.54
CA VAL A 63 -11.38 16.77 -49.32
C VAL A 63 -10.18 16.88 -48.37
N TYR A 64 -9.43 15.79 -48.23
CA TYR A 64 -8.24 15.71 -47.38
C TYR A 64 -6.99 16.27 -48.09
N ASP A 65 -6.86 16.00 -49.38
CA ASP A 65 -5.75 16.49 -50.21
C ASP A 65 -6.20 16.65 -51.68
N VAL A 66 -5.55 17.54 -52.41
CA VAL A 66 -5.87 17.87 -53.82
C VAL A 66 -4.61 17.79 -54.65
N GLN A 67 -4.66 17.02 -55.73
CA GLN A 67 -3.56 16.82 -56.66
C GLN A 67 -4.00 17.18 -58.07
N PRO A 68 -3.17 17.88 -58.86
CA PRO A 68 -3.49 18.17 -60.26
C PRO A 68 -3.56 16.88 -61.08
N ALA A 69 -4.52 16.81 -62.01
CA ALA A 69 -4.65 15.72 -62.99
C ALA A 69 -4.63 16.27 -64.43
N ALA A 70 -4.60 15.38 -65.43
CA ALA A 70 -4.55 15.78 -66.83
C ALA A 70 -5.80 16.55 -67.27
N ASN A 71 -5.68 17.39 -68.30
CA ASN A 71 -6.79 18.10 -68.96
C ASN A 71 -7.61 19.03 -68.04
N GLY A 72 -6.97 19.65 -67.04
CA GLY A 72 -7.65 20.57 -66.12
C GLY A 72 -8.54 19.89 -65.07
N ALA A 73 -8.47 18.56 -64.97
CA ALA A 73 -9.09 17.80 -63.90
C ALA A 73 -8.28 17.87 -62.60
N SER A 74 -8.94 17.58 -61.47
CA SER A 74 -8.28 17.44 -60.16
C SER A 74 -8.54 16.06 -59.58
N LYS A 75 -7.49 15.44 -59.03
CA LYS A 75 -7.58 14.23 -58.23
C LYS A 75 -7.71 14.60 -56.76
N LEU A 76 -8.80 14.20 -56.14
CA LEU A 76 -9.11 14.47 -54.75
C LEU A 76 -8.87 13.23 -53.92
N LEU A 77 -8.07 13.35 -52.86
CA LEU A 77 -8.03 12.36 -51.80
C LEU A 77 -8.99 12.83 -50.71
N CYS A 78 -9.94 11.99 -50.38
CA CYS A 78 -11.10 12.30 -49.58
C CYS A 78 -11.21 11.36 -48.40
N ARG A 79 -11.83 11.84 -47.32
CA ARG A 79 -12.19 11.03 -46.15
C ARG A 79 -13.64 11.28 -45.77
N GLU A 80 -14.27 10.29 -45.17
CA GLU A 80 -15.52 10.52 -44.43
C GLU A 80 -15.30 11.56 -43.31
N LEU A 81 -16.36 12.15 -42.77
CA LEU A 81 -16.25 13.08 -41.63
C LEU A 81 -15.59 12.40 -40.42
N ALA A 82 -15.91 11.11 -40.21
CA ALA A 82 -15.23 10.23 -39.26
C ALA A 82 -13.70 10.19 -39.44
N GLY A 83 -13.18 10.58 -40.61
CA GLY A 83 -11.77 10.80 -40.90
C GLY A 83 -11.07 11.77 -39.95
N ALA A 84 -11.82 12.69 -39.32
CA ALA A 84 -11.31 13.60 -38.28
C ALA A 84 -10.82 12.84 -37.03
N LEU A 85 -11.36 11.66 -36.75
CA LEU A 85 -10.91 10.78 -35.66
C LEU A 85 -9.52 10.17 -35.92
N GLY A 86 -8.96 10.34 -37.12
CA GLY A 86 -7.56 10.01 -37.38
C GLY A 86 -6.56 11.01 -36.75
N SER A 87 -7.05 12.12 -36.20
CA SER A 87 -6.22 13.07 -35.44
C SER A 87 -6.04 12.63 -33.99
N ARG A 88 -5.00 13.17 -33.33
CA ARG A 88 -4.70 12.87 -31.92
C ARG A 88 -5.77 13.51 -31.02
N LEU A 89 -6.44 12.70 -30.22
CA LEU A 89 -7.54 13.11 -29.35
C LEU A 89 -7.30 12.53 -27.94
N PRO A 90 -6.37 13.12 -27.16
CA PRO A 90 -6.06 12.61 -25.83
C PRO A 90 -7.20 12.93 -24.86
N VAL A 91 -7.60 11.94 -24.06
CA VAL A 91 -8.67 12.07 -23.07
C VAL A 91 -8.28 11.34 -21.79
N SER A 92 -8.67 11.91 -20.65
CA SER A 92 -8.64 11.25 -19.35
C SER A 92 -9.86 11.69 -18.55
N GLN A 93 -10.77 10.77 -18.28
CA GLN A 93 -12.04 11.04 -17.59
C GLN A 93 -12.22 10.03 -16.46
N GLN A 94 -12.47 10.53 -15.24
CA GLN A 94 -12.95 9.70 -14.13
C GLN A 94 -14.47 9.52 -14.23
N HIS A 95 -14.98 8.40 -13.72
CA HIS A 95 -16.40 8.06 -13.75
C HIS A 95 -17.02 8.17 -15.15
N ALA A 96 -16.23 7.84 -16.18
CA ALA A 96 -16.59 8.02 -17.58
C ALA A 96 -17.77 7.13 -17.95
N THR A 97 -18.66 7.63 -18.79
CA THR A 97 -19.68 6.84 -19.48
C THR A 97 -19.41 6.88 -20.97
N LEU A 98 -19.87 5.88 -21.74
CA LEU A 98 -19.74 5.92 -23.20
C LEU A 98 -20.43 7.17 -23.76
N ARG A 99 -21.59 7.55 -23.21
CA ARG A 99 -22.28 8.79 -23.56
C ARG A 99 -21.44 10.03 -23.31
N GLY A 100 -20.84 10.16 -22.13
CA GLY A 100 -19.97 11.28 -21.78
C GLY A 100 -18.75 11.38 -22.70
N LEU A 101 -18.14 10.23 -23.02
CA LEU A 101 -17.00 10.16 -23.93
C LEU A 101 -17.38 10.62 -25.36
N LEU A 102 -18.53 10.19 -25.88
CA LEU A 102 -18.98 10.59 -27.22
C LEU A 102 -19.46 12.05 -27.27
N ALA A 103 -20.05 12.56 -26.18
CA ALA A 103 -20.37 13.98 -26.05
C ALA A 103 -19.09 14.84 -26.06
N TRP A 104 -18.04 14.39 -25.37
CA TRP A 104 -16.72 15.03 -25.44
C TRP A 104 -16.13 14.96 -26.86
N LEU A 105 -16.20 13.81 -27.54
CA LEU A 105 -15.75 13.72 -28.94
C LEU A 105 -16.53 14.66 -29.86
N THR A 106 -17.83 14.84 -29.60
CA THR A 106 -18.66 15.81 -30.34
C THR A 106 -18.12 17.22 -30.18
N ASP A 107 -17.85 17.65 -28.95
CA ASP A 107 -17.30 18.97 -28.64
C ASP A 107 -15.94 19.19 -29.32
N GLN A 108 -15.06 18.19 -29.29
CA GLN A 108 -13.71 18.30 -29.84
C GLN A 108 -13.62 18.25 -31.37
N THR A 109 -14.59 17.61 -32.04
CA THR A 109 -14.50 17.33 -33.49
C THR A 109 -15.64 17.92 -34.31
N GLY A 110 -16.73 18.33 -33.67
CA GLY A 110 -17.99 18.71 -34.33
C GLY A 110 -18.76 17.52 -34.94
N LEU A 111 -18.29 16.28 -34.74
CA LEU A 111 -18.97 15.08 -35.24
C LEU A 111 -20.20 14.75 -34.40
N THR A 112 -21.26 14.30 -35.06
CA THR A 112 -22.47 13.84 -34.37
C THR A 112 -22.39 12.34 -34.12
N PHE A 113 -22.48 11.93 -32.86
CA PHE A 113 -22.49 10.51 -32.47
C PHE A 113 -23.90 10.03 -32.11
N LEU A 114 -24.24 8.83 -32.56
CA LEU A 114 -25.50 8.16 -32.28
C LEU A 114 -25.26 6.96 -31.37
N LEU A 115 -26.01 6.94 -30.26
CA LEU A 115 -26.02 5.85 -29.30
C LEU A 115 -27.35 5.09 -29.38
N PRO A 116 -27.33 3.78 -29.10
CA PRO A 116 -28.56 3.03 -28.95
C PRO A 116 -29.34 3.47 -27.70
N LYS A 117 -30.67 3.35 -27.78
CA LYS A 117 -31.56 3.81 -26.70
C LYS A 117 -31.70 2.72 -25.63
N GLY A 118 -31.63 3.13 -24.36
CA GLY A 118 -31.98 2.28 -23.20
C GLY A 118 -31.02 1.12 -22.93
N ARG A 119 -29.75 1.22 -23.34
CA ARG A 119 -28.73 0.20 -23.08
C ARG A 119 -27.86 0.58 -21.90
N ASP A 120 -27.70 -0.35 -20.95
CA ASP A 120 -26.97 -0.06 -19.71
C ASP A 120 -25.51 0.36 -19.96
N TYR A 121 -24.81 -0.29 -20.89
CA TYR A 121 -23.41 0.03 -21.21
C TYR A 121 -23.20 1.46 -21.73
N THR A 122 -24.26 2.17 -22.17
CA THR A 122 -24.09 3.55 -22.64
C THR A 122 -23.91 4.55 -21.50
N ASP A 123 -24.47 4.22 -20.33
CA ASP A 123 -24.61 5.12 -19.19
C ASP A 123 -23.98 4.58 -17.90
N ARG A 124 -23.62 3.29 -17.86
CA ARG A 124 -22.87 2.69 -16.75
C ARG A 124 -21.49 3.35 -16.61
N PRO A 125 -21.19 4.02 -15.48
CA PRO A 125 -19.90 4.67 -15.28
C PRO A 125 -18.81 3.64 -15.00
N ILE A 126 -17.61 3.88 -15.55
CA ILE A 126 -16.40 3.14 -15.21
C ILE A 126 -15.43 4.02 -14.40
N PRO A 127 -14.57 3.46 -13.53
CA PRO A 127 -13.72 4.26 -12.65
C PRO A 127 -12.85 5.28 -13.41
N ASN A 128 -12.29 4.88 -14.55
CA ASN A 128 -11.44 5.73 -15.36
C ASN A 128 -11.46 5.29 -16.84
N PHE A 129 -11.41 6.27 -17.74
CA PHE A 129 -11.13 6.06 -19.16
C PHE A 129 -10.01 7.00 -19.61
N THR A 130 -8.93 6.44 -20.16
CA THR A 130 -7.80 7.22 -20.68
C THR A 130 -7.37 6.70 -22.04
N SER A 131 -7.13 7.61 -22.98
CA SER A 131 -6.50 7.31 -24.27
C SER A 131 -5.61 8.48 -24.68
N ALA A 132 -4.39 8.21 -25.14
CA ALA A 132 -3.45 9.24 -25.61
C ALA A 132 -3.31 9.27 -27.15
N GLY A 133 -4.03 8.37 -27.82
CA GLY A 133 -3.90 8.09 -29.25
C GLY A 133 -4.81 8.94 -30.14
N THR A 134 -5.15 8.36 -31.29
CA THR A 134 -6.14 8.91 -32.20
C THR A 134 -7.56 8.60 -31.74
N GLY A 135 -8.55 9.32 -32.26
CA GLY A 135 -9.98 8.99 -32.06
C GLY A 135 -10.33 7.56 -32.47
N TYR A 136 -9.66 6.99 -33.47
CA TYR A 136 -9.83 5.58 -33.83
C TYR A 136 -9.39 4.63 -32.71
N GLN A 137 -8.19 4.85 -32.16
CA GLN A 137 -7.68 4.05 -31.04
C GLN A 137 -8.50 4.25 -29.77
N LEU A 138 -8.99 5.47 -29.55
CA LEU A 138 -9.90 5.80 -28.47
C LEU A 138 -11.20 4.98 -28.57
N LEU A 139 -11.87 4.96 -29.72
CA LEU A 139 -13.09 4.18 -29.91
C LEU A 139 -12.84 2.67 -29.84
N ASP A 140 -11.73 2.20 -30.38
CA ASP A 140 -11.33 0.78 -30.28
C ASP A 140 -11.20 0.35 -28.80
N ASN A 141 -10.56 1.18 -27.98
CA ASN A 141 -10.45 0.95 -26.54
C ASN A 141 -11.78 1.12 -25.80
N ALA A 142 -12.68 2.00 -26.27
CA ALA A 142 -13.97 2.24 -25.64
C ALA A 142 -14.85 0.99 -25.63
N GLY A 143 -14.91 0.24 -26.74
CA GLY A 143 -15.70 -0.99 -26.81
C GLY A 143 -15.34 -1.99 -25.71
N ARG A 144 -14.04 -2.19 -25.48
CA ARG A 144 -13.51 -3.04 -24.40
C ARG A 144 -13.76 -2.42 -23.02
N ALA A 145 -13.48 -1.13 -22.83
CA ALA A 145 -13.56 -0.47 -21.54
C ALA A 145 -14.98 -0.39 -20.97
N PHE A 146 -15.99 -0.19 -21.81
CA PHE A 146 -17.41 -0.16 -21.41
C PHE A 146 -18.09 -1.54 -21.51
N GLU A 147 -17.32 -2.58 -21.87
CA GLU A 147 -17.79 -3.96 -22.06
C GLU A 147 -18.96 -4.05 -23.06
N VAL A 148 -18.88 -3.29 -24.16
CA VAL A 148 -19.95 -3.29 -25.18
C VAL A 148 -19.89 -4.59 -25.98
N PRO A 149 -20.96 -5.41 -25.97
CA PRO A 149 -20.96 -6.67 -26.71
C PRO A 149 -20.85 -6.41 -28.21
N ASP A 150 -19.92 -7.08 -28.89
CA ASP A 150 -19.74 -6.97 -30.35
C ASP A 150 -19.72 -5.51 -30.85
N PHE A 151 -18.81 -4.74 -30.26
CA PHE A 151 -18.69 -3.30 -30.47
C PHE A 151 -18.39 -2.94 -31.94
N VAL A 152 -19.19 -2.04 -32.48
CA VAL A 152 -19.04 -1.47 -33.82
C VAL A 152 -19.28 0.03 -33.81
N TRP A 153 -18.60 0.71 -34.72
CA TRP A 153 -18.90 2.09 -35.08
C TRP A 153 -18.68 2.33 -36.56
N TYR A 154 -19.51 3.19 -37.15
CA TYR A 154 -19.42 3.54 -38.57
C TYR A 154 -20.22 4.81 -38.86
N GLN A 155 -19.82 5.53 -39.91
CA GLN A 155 -20.54 6.71 -40.36
C GLN A 155 -21.77 6.32 -41.20
N GLN A 156 -22.89 6.96 -40.92
CA GLN A 156 -24.13 6.87 -41.68
C GLN A 156 -24.11 7.84 -42.87
N PRO A 157 -24.98 7.64 -43.88
CA PRO A 157 -25.01 8.50 -45.05
C PRO A 157 -25.21 10.00 -44.75
N ASP A 158 -25.92 10.34 -43.69
CA ASP A 158 -26.14 11.72 -43.23
C ASP A 158 -24.92 12.34 -42.53
N GLY A 159 -23.87 11.55 -42.28
CA GLY A 159 -22.65 11.98 -41.60
C GLY A 159 -22.62 11.67 -40.09
N ALA A 160 -23.73 11.22 -39.51
CA ALA A 160 -23.76 10.83 -38.10
C ALA A 160 -23.04 9.50 -37.87
N ILE A 161 -22.37 9.32 -36.74
CA ILE A 161 -21.54 8.13 -36.46
C ILE A 161 -22.26 7.28 -35.42
N PHE A 162 -22.69 6.08 -35.80
CA PHE A 162 -23.20 5.11 -34.84
C PHE A 162 -22.05 4.53 -34.01
N VAL A 163 -22.25 4.35 -32.71
CA VAL A 163 -21.32 3.69 -31.80
C VAL A 163 -22.11 2.80 -30.83
N GLY A 164 -21.83 1.50 -30.79
CA GLY A 164 -22.52 0.58 -29.88
C GLY A 164 -22.36 -0.89 -30.27
N SER A 165 -23.20 -1.74 -29.71
CA SER A 165 -23.27 -3.15 -30.11
C SER A 165 -23.81 -3.28 -31.54
N HIS A 166 -23.31 -4.26 -32.30
CA HIS A 166 -23.91 -4.62 -33.59
C HIS A 166 -25.40 -4.99 -33.48
N ALA A 167 -25.80 -5.64 -32.39
CA ALA A 167 -27.20 -6.01 -32.12
C ALA A 167 -28.12 -4.78 -31.95
N ASP A 168 -27.55 -3.62 -31.63
CA ASP A 168 -28.28 -2.37 -31.50
C ASP A 168 -28.16 -1.47 -32.73
N SER A 169 -27.44 -1.95 -33.75
CA SER A 169 -27.24 -1.24 -34.99
C SER A 169 -28.44 -1.39 -35.92
N ARG A 170 -28.52 -0.55 -36.94
CA ARG A 170 -29.57 -0.63 -37.98
C ARG A 170 -29.56 -1.94 -38.78
N TRP A 171 -28.48 -2.73 -38.67
CA TRP A 171 -28.23 -3.97 -39.40
C TRP A 171 -28.69 -5.22 -38.67
N HIS A 172 -29.02 -5.10 -37.38
CA HIS A 172 -29.55 -6.22 -36.61
C HIS A 172 -30.84 -6.75 -37.25
N ASP A 173 -30.99 -8.08 -37.27
CA ASP A 173 -32.10 -8.84 -37.87
C ASP A 173 -32.44 -8.49 -39.33
N LYS A 174 -31.49 -7.92 -40.07
CA LYS A 174 -31.63 -7.57 -41.50
C LYS A 174 -30.56 -8.26 -42.33
N GLU A 175 -30.52 -9.57 -42.23
CA GLU A 175 -29.66 -10.37 -43.08
C GLU A 175 -30.08 -10.25 -44.55
N VAL A 176 -29.10 -10.04 -45.41
CA VAL A 176 -29.27 -10.02 -46.85
C VAL A 176 -28.81 -11.37 -47.39
N MET A 177 -29.76 -12.15 -47.90
CA MET A 177 -29.46 -13.36 -48.65
C MET A 177 -29.11 -12.98 -50.08
N LEU A 178 -27.84 -13.16 -50.44
CA LEU A 178 -27.36 -12.92 -51.79
C LEU A 178 -27.08 -14.26 -52.46
N ASP A 179 -27.72 -14.50 -53.62
CA ASP A 179 -27.36 -15.64 -54.46
C ASP A 179 -25.93 -15.43 -54.99
N LEU A 180 -25.03 -16.35 -54.64
CA LEU A 180 -23.63 -16.30 -55.07
C LEU A 180 -23.48 -16.40 -56.59
N ALA A 181 -24.50 -16.88 -57.31
CA ALA A 181 -24.53 -16.85 -58.77
C ALA A 181 -24.48 -15.42 -59.35
N TRP A 182 -24.79 -14.40 -58.53
CA TRP A 182 -24.76 -12.98 -58.93
C TRP A 182 -23.42 -12.31 -58.61
N SER A 183 -22.46 -13.04 -58.03
CA SER A 183 -21.11 -12.55 -57.78
C SER A 183 -20.19 -12.85 -58.96
N GLY A 184 -19.46 -11.84 -59.44
CA GLY A 184 -18.57 -11.98 -60.58
C GLY A 184 -17.26 -12.69 -60.23
N ARG A 185 -16.77 -12.54 -58.98
CA ARG A 185 -15.53 -13.16 -58.47
C ARG A 185 -15.60 -13.34 -56.95
N GLN A 186 -15.21 -14.52 -56.45
CA GLN A 186 -15.07 -14.79 -55.02
C GLN A 186 -13.65 -15.28 -54.71
N ALA A 187 -13.03 -14.71 -53.67
CA ALA A 187 -11.72 -15.11 -53.20
C ALA A 187 -11.68 -15.05 -51.66
N GLY A 188 -11.72 -16.21 -51.00
CA GLY A 188 -11.75 -16.31 -49.54
C GLY A 188 -12.95 -15.56 -48.94
N ASP A 189 -12.65 -14.54 -48.13
CA ASP A 189 -13.64 -13.69 -47.47
C ASP A 189 -14.01 -12.42 -48.30
N SER A 190 -13.52 -12.32 -49.53
CA SER A 190 -13.80 -11.22 -50.46
C SER A 190 -14.76 -11.65 -51.58
N LEU A 191 -15.74 -10.81 -51.87
CA LEU A 191 -16.78 -11.01 -52.88
C LEU A 191 -16.91 -9.78 -53.78
N THR A 192 -16.81 -9.92 -55.10
CA THR A 192 -17.03 -8.83 -56.06
C THR A 192 -18.34 -9.04 -56.81
N LEU A 193 -19.19 -8.02 -56.85
CA LEU A 193 -20.51 -8.02 -57.48
C LEU A 193 -20.82 -6.65 -58.11
N SER A 194 -21.94 -6.58 -58.85
CA SER A 194 -22.50 -5.29 -59.27
C SER A 194 -22.88 -4.45 -58.05
N PRO A 195 -22.67 -3.13 -58.07
CA PRO A 195 -22.93 -2.26 -56.92
C PRO A 195 -24.34 -2.38 -56.37
N VAL A 196 -24.46 -2.60 -55.06
CA VAL A 196 -25.74 -2.56 -54.35
C VAL A 196 -25.66 -1.42 -53.34
N PRO A 197 -26.19 -0.21 -53.66
CA PRO A 197 -26.02 0.98 -52.82
C PRO A 197 -26.49 0.82 -51.37
N ALA A 198 -27.38 -0.15 -51.10
CA ALA A 198 -27.89 -0.47 -49.78
C ALA A 198 -26.89 -1.26 -48.91
N ILE A 199 -25.96 -2.03 -49.50
CA ILE A 199 -24.97 -2.82 -48.75
C ILE A 199 -23.87 -1.89 -48.26
N ARG A 200 -23.64 -1.91 -46.95
CA ARG A 200 -22.61 -1.09 -46.28
C ARG A 200 -21.91 -1.91 -45.18
N PRO A 201 -20.76 -1.43 -44.65
CA PRO A 201 -20.14 -2.10 -43.50
C PRO A 201 -21.12 -2.25 -42.33
N GLY A 202 -21.13 -3.44 -41.72
CA GLY A 202 -22.08 -3.85 -40.69
C GLY A 202 -23.23 -4.75 -41.19
N THR A 203 -23.52 -4.76 -42.49
CA THR A 203 -24.55 -5.65 -43.07
C THR A 203 -24.17 -7.12 -42.85
N ILE A 204 -25.13 -7.98 -42.50
CA ILE A 204 -24.94 -9.43 -42.50
C ILE A 204 -25.35 -9.97 -43.86
N LEU A 205 -24.44 -10.66 -44.55
CA LEU A 205 -24.63 -11.26 -45.86
C LEU A 205 -24.28 -12.74 -45.79
N ASN A 206 -25.27 -13.60 -46.02
CA ASN A 206 -25.13 -15.07 -45.95
C ASN A 206 -24.38 -15.54 -44.67
N GLY A 207 -24.77 -15.02 -43.51
CA GLY A 207 -24.20 -15.33 -42.19
C GLY A 207 -22.86 -14.65 -41.87
N LYS A 208 -22.26 -13.90 -42.80
CA LYS A 208 -21.01 -13.16 -42.58
C LYS A 208 -21.24 -11.65 -42.53
N ARG A 209 -20.55 -10.96 -41.62
CA ARG A 209 -20.57 -9.49 -41.53
C ARG A 209 -19.69 -8.87 -42.60
N VAL A 210 -20.23 -7.92 -43.34
CA VAL A 210 -19.45 -7.04 -44.22
C VAL A 210 -18.63 -6.08 -43.36
N ILE A 211 -17.30 -6.16 -43.42
CA ILE A 211 -16.38 -5.29 -42.68
C ILE A 211 -15.80 -4.17 -43.55
N ARG A 212 -15.79 -4.36 -44.87
CA ARG A 212 -15.34 -3.36 -45.85
C ARG A 212 -16.16 -3.44 -47.11
N VAL A 213 -16.47 -2.27 -47.69
CA VAL A 213 -17.09 -2.14 -49.02
C VAL A 213 -16.23 -1.21 -49.85
N ARG A 214 -15.72 -1.68 -50.98
CA ARG A 214 -15.04 -0.86 -51.98
C ARG A 214 -15.90 -0.73 -53.22
N LEU A 215 -16.18 0.50 -53.66
CA LEU A 215 -16.88 0.82 -54.89
C LEU A 215 -15.90 1.51 -55.84
N LYS A 216 -15.59 0.88 -56.96
CA LYS A 216 -14.69 1.43 -57.98
C LYS A 216 -15.35 1.31 -59.35
N GLY A 217 -15.67 2.46 -59.95
CA GLY A 217 -16.48 2.49 -61.18
C GLY A 217 -17.79 1.72 -60.99
N ASP A 218 -18.00 0.71 -61.82
CA ASP A 218 -19.23 -0.12 -61.80
C ASP A 218 -19.03 -1.46 -61.06
N GLU A 219 -17.99 -1.60 -60.24
CA GLU A 219 -17.72 -2.81 -59.45
C GLU A 219 -17.73 -2.53 -57.94
N MET A 220 -18.40 -3.40 -57.19
CA MET A 220 -18.41 -3.38 -55.72
C MET A 220 -17.73 -4.63 -55.17
N THR A 221 -16.73 -4.44 -54.31
CA THR A 221 -16.04 -5.53 -53.60
C THR A 221 -16.36 -5.45 -52.11
N LEU A 222 -16.91 -6.53 -51.56
CA LEU A 222 -17.22 -6.71 -50.15
C LEU A 222 -16.14 -7.58 -49.51
N THR A 223 -15.61 -7.16 -48.37
CA THR A 223 -14.82 -8.03 -47.50
C THR A 223 -15.67 -8.40 -46.29
N THR A 224 -15.73 -9.67 -45.96
CA THR A 224 -16.60 -10.22 -44.91
C THR A 224 -15.81 -10.87 -43.78
N ALA A 225 -16.44 -11.05 -42.61
CA ALA A 225 -15.90 -11.78 -41.48
C ALA A 225 -17.03 -12.52 -40.75
N THR A 226 -16.70 -13.63 -40.08
CA THR A 226 -17.70 -14.36 -39.27
C THR A 226 -17.94 -13.61 -37.96
N PRO A 227 -19.19 -13.21 -37.63
CA PRO A 227 -19.50 -12.56 -36.35
C PRO A 227 -19.03 -13.40 -35.16
N GLY A 228 -18.52 -12.74 -34.10
CA GLY A 228 -18.02 -13.41 -32.89
C GLY A 228 -16.70 -14.16 -33.05
N LYS A 229 -16.22 -14.41 -34.29
CA LYS A 229 -14.90 -15.00 -34.53
C LYS A 229 -13.88 -13.90 -34.79
N VAL A 230 -12.89 -13.79 -33.91
CA VAL A 230 -11.76 -12.87 -34.11
C VAL A 230 -11.05 -13.23 -35.41
N THR A 231 -11.25 -12.41 -36.43
CA THR A 231 -10.63 -12.63 -37.74
C THR A 231 -9.23 -12.05 -37.71
N LYS A 232 -8.25 -12.88 -37.35
CA LYS A 232 -6.84 -12.48 -37.34
C LYS A 232 -6.36 -12.29 -38.78
N SER A 233 -5.72 -11.16 -39.07
CA SER A 233 -5.08 -10.93 -40.37
C SER A 233 -3.99 -11.99 -40.62
N PRO A 234 -3.65 -12.28 -41.89
CA PRO A 234 -2.54 -13.18 -42.21
C PRO A 234 -1.23 -12.80 -41.50
N GLU A 235 -0.93 -11.51 -41.44
CA GLU A 235 0.25 -10.96 -40.77
C GLU A 235 0.20 -11.25 -39.28
N ARG A 236 -0.94 -11.00 -38.63
CA ARG A 236 -1.12 -11.29 -37.20
C ARG A 236 -0.96 -12.77 -36.89
N ARG A 237 -1.52 -13.67 -37.71
CA ARG A 237 -1.35 -15.13 -37.52
C ARG A 237 0.10 -15.56 -37.67
N LYS A 238 0.81 -15.00 -38.65
CA LYS A 238 2.24 -15.27 -38.83
C LYS A 238 3.03 -14.82 -37.61
N ILE A 239 2.79 -13.60 -37.13
CA ILE A 239 3.45 -13.05 -35.92
C ILE A 239 3.14 -13.92 -34.70
N GLU A 240 1.88 -14.24 -34.43
CA GLU A 240 1.52 -15.08 -33.28
C GLU A 240 2.05 -16.53 -33.38
N GLY A 241 2.30 -17.02 -34.60
CA GLY A 241 2.97 -18.30 -34.82
C GLY A 241 4.48 -18.25 -34.61
N GLU A 242 5.13 -17.16 -35.00
CA GLU A 242 6.56 -16.92 -34.77
C GLU A 242 6.87 -16.54 -33.31
N PHE A 243 5.91 -15.89 -32.64
CA PHE A 243 6.02 -15.35 -31.28
C PHE A 243 4.82 -15.80 -30.41
N PRO A 244 4.83 -17.04 -29.89
CA PRO A 244 3.74 -17.59 -29.08
C PRO A 244 3.43 -16.76 -27.82
N GLU A 245 4.42 -16.07 -27.25
CA GLU A 245 4.25 -15.18 -26.10
C GLU A 245 3.40 -13.94 -26.43
N LEU A 246 3.35 -13.53 -27.70
CA LEU A 246 2.41 -12.51 -28.18
C LEU A 246 1.00 -13.08 -28.33
N ALA A 247 0.89 -14.34 -28.77
CA ALA A 247 -0.39 -15.03 -28.87
C ALA A 247 -1.06 -15.19 -27.49
N ASP A 248 -0.28 -15.58 -26.49
CA ASP A 248 -0.73 -15.77 -25.11
C ASP A 248 -0.72 -14.47 -24.28
N LYS A 249 -0.36 -13.34 -24.88
CA LYS A 249 -0.30 -12.02 -24.26
C LYS A 249 0.60 -11.97 -23.00
N MET A 250 1.66 -12.76 -22.93
CA MET A 250 2.57 -12.82 -21.76
C MET A 250 3.41 -11.56 -21.56
N HIS A 251 3.49 -10.73 -22.59
CA HIS A 251 4.11 -9.40 -22.55
C HIS A 251 3.24 -8.35 -21.83
N LEU A 252 1.95 -8.63 -21.62
CA LEU A 252 1.03 -7.77 -20.89
C LEU A 252 0.98 -8.17 -19.41
N PRO A 253 0.71 -7.24 -18.49
CA PRO A 253 0.39 -7.58 -17.11
C PRO A 253 -0.77 -8.57 -17.06
N LYS A 254 -0.60 -9.68 -16.34
CA LYS A 254 -1.67 -10.63 -16.04
C LYS A 254 -1.96 -10.58 -14.55
N PHE A 255 -3.21 -10.35 -14.20
CA PHE A 255 -3.64 -10.42 -12.82
C PHE A 255 -4.09 -11.83 -12.47
N GLY A 256 -3.86 -12.20 -11.23
CA GLY A 256 -4.28 -13.45 -10.64
C GLY A 256 -4.74 -13.24 -9.22
N ARG A 257 -5.42 -14.24 -8.68
CA ARG A 257 -5.83 -14.32 -7.29
C ARG A 257 -5.07 -15.45 -6.62
N VAL A 258 -4.50 -15.16 -5.45
CA VAL A 258 -3.87 -16.17 -4.60
C VAL A 258 -4.95 -17.14 -4.12
N GLU A 259 -4.78 -18.43 -4.40
CA GLU A 259 -5.68 -19.47 -3.94
C GLU A 259 -5.17 -20.07 -2.62
N THR A 260 -3.87 -20.40 -2.54
CA THR A 260 -3.26 -21.02 -1.34
C THR A 260 -1.78 -20.70 -1.24
N ILE A 261 -1.20 -20.84 -0.04
CA ILE A 261 0.26 -20.86 0.16
C ILE A 261 0.81 -22.23 -0.25
N SER A 262 1.83 -22.27 -1.13
CA SER A 262 2.29 -23.53 -1.74
C SER A 262 3.23 -24.35 -0.86
N ASP A 263 4.12 -23.69 -0.12
CA ASP A 263 5.08 -24.31 0.79
C ASP A 263 5.49 -23.29 1.88
N GLN A 264 6.19 -23.75 2.91
CA GLN A 264 6.79 -22.91 3.96
C GLN A 264 8.32 -23.01 3.91
N ALA A 265 8.99 -21.89 4.16
CA ALA A 265 10.44 -21.83 4.26
C ALA A 265 10.93 -22.13 5.69
N SER A 266 12.10 -22.74 5.80
CA SER A 266 12.86 -22.85 7.06
C SER A 266 14.30 -22.39 6.83
N ALA A 267 14.99 -21.94 7.90
CA ALA A 267 16.36 -21.45 7.82
C ALA A 267 17.31 -22.45 7.12
N GLY A 268 18.23 -21.95 6.30
CA GLY A 268 19.15 -22.75 5.49
C GLY A 268 18.54 -23.49 4.29
N GLN A 269 17.22 -23.48 4.10
CA GLN A 269 16.61 -24.11 2.93
C GLN A 269 16.82 -23.25 1.67
N LEU A 270 17.22 -23.91 0.59
CA LEU A 270 17.32 -23.25 -0.71
C LEU A 270 15.92 -22.96 -1.26
N ASN A 271 15.75 -21.75 -1.81
CA ASN A 271 14.59 -21.37 -2.60
C ASN A 271 14.98 -21.43 -4.08
N ASP A 272 14.61 -22.51 -4.77
CA ASP A 272 15.00 -22.76 -6.17
C ASP A 272 13.77 -23.06 -7.05
N PRO A 273 13.90 -23.05 -8.40
CA PRO A 273 12.78 -23.31 -9.29
C PRO A 273 12.16 -24.70 -9.19
N PHE A 274 12.88 -25.70 -8.66
CA PHE A 274 12.36 -27.05 -8.46
C PHE A 274 11.51 -27.14 -7.20
N ARG A 275 11.86 -26.38 -6.16
CA ARG A 275 11.07 -26.27 -4.93
C ARG A 275 11.07 -24.82 -4.40
N PRO A 276 10.23 -23.94 -4.96
CA PRO A 276 10.14 -22.57 -4.50
C PRO A 276 9.38 -22.53 -3.18
N ARG A 277 10.13 -22.34 -2.09
CA ARG A 277 9.64 -22.36 -0.69
C ARG A 277 8.85 -21.12 -0.31
N TYR A 278 9.11 -20.02 -1.00
CA TYR A 278 8.43 -18.75 -0.84
C TYR A 278 7.58 -18.48 -2.07
N ALA A 279 6.44 -19.16 -2.13
CA ALA A 279 5.58 -19.21 -3.31
C ALA A 279 4.11 -19.45 -2.95
N VAL A 280 3.22 -19.13 -3.89
CA VAL A 280 1.77 -19.31 -3.77
C VAL A 280 1.17 -19.88 -5.04
N ASP A 281 0.02 -20.54 -4.90
CA ASP A 281 -0.78 -21.00 -6.02
C ASP A 281 -1.71 -19.88 -6.48
N VAL A 282 -1.80 -19.66 -7.79
CA VAL A 282 -2.46 -18.49 -8.37
C VAL A 282 -3.41 -18.89 -9.49
N GLN A 283 -4.66 -18.44 -9.39
CA GLN A 283 -5.63 -18.52 -10.48
C GLN A 283 -5.60 -17.21 -11.28
N LEU A 284 -5.32 -17.28 -12.59
CA LEU A 284 -5.38 -16.09 -13.46
C LEU A 284 -6.80 -15.55 -13.54
N LEU A 285 -6.91 -14.23 -13.70
CA LEU A 285 -8.17 -13.52 -13.90
C LEU A 285 -8.31 -13.07 -15.35
N GLY A 286 -9.55 -13.08 -15.83
CA GLY A 286 -9.96 -12.42 -17.06
C GLY A 286 -9.96 -10.90 -16.95
N GLU A 287 -10.22 -10.24 -18.07
CA GLU A 287 -10.28 -8.77 -18.10
C GLU A 287 -11.49 -8.20 -17.34
N ASP A 288 -12.49 -9.04 -17.06
CA ASP A 288 -13.65 -8.78 -16.20
C ASP A 288 -13.35 -8.94 -14.69
N GLY A 289 -12.10 -9.31 -14.34
CA GLY A 289 -11.66 -9.59 -12.98
C GLY A 289 -12.16 -10.92 -12.41
N GLN A 290 -12.84 -11.76 -13.20
CA GLN A 290 -13.28 -13.08 -12.77
C GLN A 290 -12.21 -14.14 -13.05
N PRO A 291 -12.21 -15.28 -12.32
CA PRO A 291 -11.31 -16.39 -12.62
C PRO A 291 -11.39 -16.85 -14.08
N ASP A 292 -10.26 -16.83 -14.78
CA ASP A 292 -10.16 -17.35 -16.15
C ASP A 292 -10.17 -18.88 -16.11
N LYS A 293 -11.34 -19.46 -16.41
CA LYS A 293 -11.55 -20.92 -16.41
C LYS A 293 -10.78 -21.64 -17.53
N ALA A 294 -10.29 -20.92 -18.54
CA ALA A 294 -9.46 -21.51 -19.59
C ALA A 294 -7.99 -21.63 -19.15
N ALA A 295 -7.55 -20.81 -18.18
CA ALA A 295 -6.22 -20.88 -17.62
C ALA A 295 -6.15 -21.93 -16.49
N PRO A 296 -5.12 -22.80 -16.48
CA PRO A 296 -4.90 -23.71 -15.37
C PRO A 296 -4.49 -22.95 -14.10
N LEU A 297 -4.63 -23.61 -12.95
CA LEU A 297 -4.05 -23.13 -11.70
C LEU A 297 -2.52 -23.12 -11.82
N TYR A 298 -1.90 -21.96 -11.62
CA TYR A 298 -0.45 -21.84 -11.58
C TYR A 298 0.03 -22.24 -10.19
N ARG A 299 0.85 -23.29 -10.12
CA ARG A 299 1.34 -23.81 -8.85
C ARG A 299 2.69 -23.23 -8.49
N ALA A 300 2.88 -22.98 -7.19
CA ALA A 300 4.16 -22.60 -6.61
C ALA A 300 4.83 -21.44 -7.35
N VAL A 301 4.05 -20.39 -7.64
CA VAL A 301 4.54 -19.17 -8.26
C VAL A 301 5.35 -18.39 -7.23
N PRO A 302 6.65 -18.12 -7.47
CA PRO A 302 7.51 -17.44 -6.49
C PRO A 302 7.01 -16.05 -6.15
N LEU A 303 7.04 -15.71 -4.85
CA LEU A 303 6.72 -14.38 -4.33
C LEU A 303 7.95 -13.43 -4.45
N PRO A 304 7.72 -12.12 -4.60
CA PRO A 304 8.80 -11.14 -4.63
C PRO A 304 9.42 -10.98 -3.22
N VAL A 305 10.75 -10.92 -3.16
CA VAL A 305 11.50 -10.59 -1.94
C VAL A 305 11.93 -9.13 -2.02
N GLN A 306 11.47 -8.31 -1.07
CA GLN A 306 11.87 -6.90 -0.97
C GLN A 306 13.19 -6.79 -0.20
N PHE A 307 14.12 -5.92 -0.63
CA PHE A 307 15.43 -5.71 -0.02
C PHE A 307 16.26 -7.01 0.19
N GLY A 308 16.27 -7.90 -0.83
CA GLY A 308 16.74 -9.29 -0.68
C GLY A 308 18.25 -9.55 -0.76
N GLY A 309 18.65 -10.72 -0.23
CA GLY A 309 19.98 -11.34 -0.25
C GLY A 309 19.92 -12.79 0.27
N GLN A 310 21.05 -13.49 0.40
CA GLN A 310 21.04 -14.82 1.05
C GLN A 310 20.62 -14.68 2.52
N GLU A 311 19.52 -15.33 2.90
CA GLU A 311 18.89 -15.22 4.23
C GLU A 311 18.52 -13.78 4.64
N GLN A 312 18.27 -12.90 3.66
CA GLN A 312 17.95 -11.48 3.88
C GLN A 312 16.69 -11.08 3.11
N GLY A 313 15.92 -10.15 3.67
CA GLY A 313 14.81 -9.48 2.99
C GLY A 313 13.66 -9.13 3.92
N LEU A 314 12.69 -8.40 3.36
CA LEU A 314 11.36 -8.22 3.93
C LEU A 314 10.40 -9.20 3.23
N LEU A 315 10.04 -10.27 3.95
CA LEU A 315 9.20 -11.35 3.45
C LEU A 315 7.86 -11.37 4.18
N GLN A 316 6.77 -11.46 3.42
CA GLN A 316 5.42 -11.58 3.93
C GLN A 316 4.57 -12.36 2.94
N PHE A 317 4.00 -13.48 3.39
CA PHE A 317 3.01 -14.20 2.61
C PHE A 317 1.73 -13.37 2.48
N PRO A 318 1.16 -13.22 1.27
CA PRO A 318 -0.17 -12.67 1.10
C PRO A 318 -1.21 -13.65 1.67
N ILE A 319 -2.38 -13.12 2.04
CA ILE A 319 -3.53 -13.95 2.42
C ILE A 319 -4.21 -14.52 1.17
N GLU A 320 -4.91 -15.64 1.32
CA GLU A 320 -5.75 -16.20 0.25
C GLU A 320 -6.79 -15.15 -0.20
N GLY A 321 -7.05 -15.12 -1.51
CA GLY A 321 -7.89 -14.10 -2.14
C GLY A 321 -7.14 -12.82 -2.55
N THR A 322 -5.88 -12.64 -2.17
CA THR A 322 -5.07 -11.47 -2.56
C THR A 322 -4.90 -11.39 -4.08
N LEU A 323 -5.04 -10.19 -4.65
CA LEU A 323 -4.73 -9.92 -6.05
C LEU A 323 -3.23 -9.75 -6.25
N VAL A 324 -2.70 -10.40 -7.29
CA VAL A 324 -1.29 -10.38 -7.66
C VAL A 324 -1.12 -10.15 -9.16
N GLU A 325 -0.03 -9.51 -9.53
CA GLU A 325 0.43 -9.40 -10.92
C GLU A 325 1.48 -10.47 -11.18
N LEU A 326 1.31 -11.24 -12.25
CA LEU A 326 2.30 -12.22 -12.71
C LEU A 326 3.16 -11.64 -13.83
N GLY A 327 4.46 -11.88 -13.72
CA GLY A 327 5.41 -11.78 -14.82
C GLY A 327 5.78 -13.16 -15.35
N PHE A 328 6.18 -13.21 -16.63
CA PHE A 328 6.67 -14.41 -17.29
C PHE A 328 8.11 -14.17 -17.72
N ALA A 329 9.07 -14.76 -17.01
CA ALA A 329 10.48 -14.51 -17.30
C ALA A 329 10.81 -14.96 -18.73
N PHE A 330 11.43 -14.08 -19.52
CA PHE A 330 11.78 -14.32 -20.93
C PHE A 330 10.57 -14.66 -21.82
N GLY A 331 9.35 -14.27 -21.44
CA GLY A 331 8.13 -14.62 -22.18
C GLY A 331 7.75 -16.10 -22.10
N ARG A 332 8.25 -16.83 -21.09
CA ARG A 332 8.03 -18.26 -20.93
C ARG A 332 6.90 -18.59 -19.96
N ALA A 333 5.96 -19.42 -20.40
CA ALA A 333 4.85 -19.91 -19.59
C ALA A 333 5.29 -20.72 -18.35
N ASP A 334 6.40 -21.45 -18.45
CA ASP A 334 6.95 -22.30 -17.39
C ASP A 334 7.75 -21.53 -16.34
N ARG A 335 7.91 -20.20 -16.51
CA ARG A 335 8.65 -19.35 -15.57
C ARG A 335 7.81 -18.15 -15.09
N PRO A 336 6.64 -18.42 -14.50
CA PRO A 336 5.85 -17.38 -13.87
C PRO A 336 6.53 -16.93 -12.56
N PHE A 337 6.36 -15.67 -12.20
CA PHE A 337 6.70 -15.15 -10.88
C PHE A 337 5.75 -14.01 -10.53
N ILE A 338 5.51 -13.79 -9.24
CA ILE A 338 4.72 -12.63 -8.81
C ILE A 338 5.63 -11.41 -8.87
N ARG A 339 5.21 -10.43 -9.67
CA ARG A 339 5.88 -9.14 -9.80
C ARG A 339 5.44 -8.18 -8.72
N THR A 340 4.13 -8.15 -8.45
CA THR A 340 3.51 -7.17 -7.56
C THR A 340 2.36 -7.82 -6.79
N VAL A 341 2.26 -7.54 -5.48
CA VAL A 341 1.08 -7.83 -4.67
C VAL A 341 0.22 -6.55 -4.64
N LEU A 342 -1.05 -6.66 -5.03
CA LEU A 342 -1.94 -5.51 -5.20
C LEU A 342 -2.85 -5.35 -3.98
N GLY A 343 -2.81 -4.19 -3.32
CA GLY A 343 -3.66 -3.84 -2.18
C GLY A 343 -5.11 -3.43 -2.55
N SER A 344 -5.59 -3.83 -3.73
CA SER A 344 -6.92 -3.45 -4.21
C SER A 344 -8.01 -4.16 -3.42
N GLY A 345 -9.03 -3.40 -2.97
CA GLY A 345 -10.14 -3.93 -2.18
C GLY A 345 -9.83 -4.13 -0.70
N TRP A 346 -8.65 -3.69 -0.23
CA TRP A 346 -8.28 -3.78 1.18
C TRP A 346 -8.74 -2.55 1.97
N ALA A 347 -9.07 -2.76 3.25
CA ALA A 347 -9.08 -1.68 4.21
C ALA A 347 -7.64 -1.27 4.48
N LEU A 348 -7.31 -0.01 4.23
CA LEU A 348 -5.96 0.54 4.46
C LEU A 348 -5.87 1.09 5.89
N PRO A 349 -4.69 1.01 6.53
CA PRO A 349 -4.45 1.72 7.79
C PRO A 349 -4.41 3.24 7.58
N ASP A 350 -4.59 3.99 8.66
CA ASP A 350 -4.40 5.44 8.66
C ASP A 350 -2.93 5.78 8.41
N ILE A 351 -2.64 6.39 7.26
CA ILE A 351 -1.30 6.84 6.86
C ILE A 351 -1.40 8.20 6.16
N ALA A 352 -0.64 9.18 6.64
CA ALA A 352 -0.54 10.50 6.05
C ALA A 352 0.61 10.57 5.03
N PRO A 353 0.53 11.47 4.03
CA PRO A 353 1.63 11.69 3.10
C PRO A 353 2.94 12.02 3.82
N GLY A 354 4.02 11.31 3.49
CA GLY A 354 5.35 11.50 4.08
C GLY A 354 5.68 10.57 5.25
N GLU A 355 4.70 9.85 5.80
CA GLU A 355 4.95 8.85 6.84
C GLU A 355 5.48 7.53 6.28
N GLN A 356 6.14 6.75 7.14
CA GLN A 356 6.50 5.35 6.87
C GLN A 356 5.79 4.45 7.87
N LEU A 357 5.13 3.41 7.38
CA LEU A 357 4.37 2.48 8.22
C LEU A 357 4.60 1.04 7.75
N GLN A 358 5.07 0.20 8.67
CA GLN A 358 5.04 -1.25 8.56
C GLN A 358 4.08 -1.79 9.61
N GLN A 359 2.98 -2.42 9.17
CA GLN A 359 1.88 -2.80 10.06
C GLN A 359 1.37 -4.21 9.74
N GLN A 360 1.14 -5.01 10.79
CA GLN A 360 0.41 -6.27 10.69
C GLN A 360 -1.07 -6.10 11.03
N ARG A 361 -1.38 -5.31 12.06
CA ARG A 361 -2.72 -4.87 12.49
C ARG A 361 -2.60 -3.57 13.29
N ALA A 362 -3.70 -2.89 13.61
CA ALA A 362 -3.67 -1.57 14.23
C ALA A 362 -2.83 -1.49 15.53
N GLU A 363 -2.78 -2.57 16.31
CA GLU A 363 -2.03 -2.65 17.56
C GLU A 363 -0.58 -3.16 17.40
N VAL A 364 -0.17 -3.53 16.18
CA VAL A 364 1.16 -4.08 15.90
C VAL A 364 1.79 -3.42 14.68
N PHE A 365 2.66 -2.45 14.94
CA PHE A 365 3.28 -1.63 13.90
C PHE A 365 4.64 -1.05 14.29
N SER A 366 5.36 -0.59 13.27
CA SER A 366 6.46 0.35 13.35
C SER A 366 6.15 1.55 12.44
N ARG A 367 6.13 2.75 13.01
CA ARG A 367 5.74 3.99 12.32
C ARG A 367 6.79 5.07 12.51
N THR A 368 7.09 5.79 11.44
CA THR A 368 7.80 7.07 11.46
C THR A 368 6.86 8.14 10.96
N ASP A 369 6.58 9.13 11.79
CA ASP A 369 5.71 10.25 11.41
C ASP A 369 6.45 11.31 10.57
N THR A 370 5.75 12.37 10.18
CA THR A 370 6.28 13.42 9.29
C THR A 370 7.32 14.33 9.94
N VAL A 371 7.39 14.37 11.28
CA VAL A 371 8.38 15.17 12.03
C VAL A 371 9.56 14.31 12.52
N GLY A 372 9.50 13.01 12.29
CA GLY A 372 10.57 12.06 12.60
C GLY A 372 10.42 11.34 13.94
N ASN A 373 9.24 11.35 14.55
CA ASN A 373 8.99 10.50 15.71
C ASN A 373 8.89 9.03 15.26
N LEU A 374 9.59 8.14 15.97
CA LEU A 374 9.51 6.69 15.75
C LEU A 374 8.69 6.04 16.85
N SER A 375 7.68 5.25 16.46
CA SER A 375 6.83 4.49 17.36
C SER A 375 6.83 3.02 16.98
N ARG A 376 7.06 2.14 17.97
CA ARG A 376 6.94 0.68 17.85
C ARG A 376 5.93 0.18 18.86
N HIS A 377 4.90 -0.52 18.40
CA HIS A 377 3.87 -1.06 19.27
C HIS A 377 3.69 -2.57 19.04
N THR A 378 3.54 -3.32 20.12
CA THR A 378 3.11 -4.71 20.12
C THR A 378 2.24 -4.99 21.33
N ASP A 379 1.18 -5.77 21.14
CA ASP A 379 0.29 -6.30 22.18
C ASP A 379 0.82 -7.62 22.78
N ARG A 380 2.03 -8.05 22.39
CA ARG A 380 2.67 -9.30 22.81
C ARG A 380 4.09 -9.02 23.31
N ARG A 381 5.03 -9.92 23.03
CA ARG A 381 6.40 -9.86 23.53
C ARG A 381 7.29 -9.09 22.56
N LEU A 382 8.02 -8.11 23.08
CA LEU A 382 9.19 -7.51 22.44
C LEU A 382 10.45 -8.15 23.06
N HIS A 383 11.40 -8.59 22.24
CA HIS A 383 12.66 -9.19 22.69
C HIS A 383 13.81 -8.68 21.84
N ASP A 384 14.69 -7.90 22.46
CA ASP A 384 15.90 -7.39 21.82
C ASP A 384 17.12 -8.15 22.37
N GLN A 385 18.03 -8.56 21.48
CA GLN A 385 19.27 -9.26 21.82
C GLN A 385 20.41 -8.69 20.97
N ALA A 386 21.52 -8.34 21.62
CA ALA A 386 22.69 -7.79 20.95
C ALA A 386 23.98 -8.17 21.69
N LEU A 387 25.10 -8.17 20.97
CA LEU A 387 26.43 -8.24 21.60
C LEU A 387 26.70 -6.98 22.44
N GLN A 388 26.28 -5.82 21.93
CA GLN A 388 26.37 -4.54 22.61
C GLN A 388 25.07 -3.76 22.38
N MET A 389 24.51 -3.21 23.45
CA MET A 389 23.34 -2.34 23.42
C MET A 389 23.75 -0.99 24.02
N HIS A 390 23.52 0.10 23.28
CA HIS A 390 23.84 1.47 23.69
C HIS A 390 22.59 2.33 23.52
N HIS A 391 22.03 2.79 24.64
CA HIS A 391 20.90 3.71 24.67
C HIS A 391 21.39 5.08 25.13
N GLN A 392 21.10 6.11 24.35
CA GLN A 392 21.46 7.49 24.63
C GLN A 392 20.26 8.38 24.36
N SER A 393 19.88 9.18 25.36
CA SER A 393 18.75 10.09 25.32
C SER A 393 18.97 11.22 26.33
N ASP A 394 18.40 12.39 26.08
CA ASP A 394 18.40 13.49 27.05
C ASP A 394 17.41 13.19 28.20
N ASP A 395 16.24 12.67 27.86
CA ASP A 395 15.20 12.25 28.80
C ASP A 395 14.81 10.77 28.57
N TYR A 396 14.70 9.99 29.64
CA TYR A 396 14.22 8.59 29.59
C TYR A 396 13.14 8.36 30.65
N LEU A 397 11.93 8.01 30.19
CA LEU A 397 10.80 7.63 31.04
C LEU A 397 10.42 6.17 30.78
N GLY A 398 10.36 5.38 31.84
CA GLY A 398 9.94 3.98 31.79
C GLY A 398 8.82 3.69 32.78
N GLU A 399 7.72 3.14 32.30
CA GLU A 399 6.62 2.64 33.14
C GLU A 399 6.58 1.11 33.06
N HIS A 400 6.68 0.45 34.21
CA HIS A 400 6.79 -1.00 34.27
C HIS A 400 5.90 -1.55 35.38
N GLY A 401 5.11 -2.59 35.08
CA GLY A 401 4.42 -3.36 36.12
C GLY A 401 5.39 -4.19 36.98
N GLN A 402 6.48 -4.68 36.37
CA GLN A 402 7.60 -5.33 37.06
C GLN A 402 8.90 -5.02 36.32
N HIS A 403 9.96 -4.75 37.07
CA HIS A 403 11.31 -4.57 36.52
C HIS A 403 12.29 -5.50 37.26
N ARG A 404 13.01 -6.33 36.50
CA ARG A 404 14.04 -7.24 37.03
C ARG A 404 15.31 -7.07 36.20
N LEU A 405 16.38 -6.67 36.87
CA LEU A 405 17.71 -6.56 36.29
C LEU A 405 18.61 -7.64 36.89
N GLN A 406 19.28 -8.42 36.04
CA GLN A 406 20.29 -9.39 36.46
C GLN A 406 21.58 -9.08 35.73
N VAL A 407 22.61 -8.69 36.48
CA VAL A 407 23.92 -8.32 35.95
C VAL A 407 24.94 -9.35 36.44
N VAL A 408 25.63 -10.01 35.51
CA VAL A 408 26.61 -11.05 35.83
C VAL A 408 27.96 -10.48 36.26
N GLN A 409 28.29 -9.28 35.80
CA GLN A 409 29.53 -8.57 36.11
C GLN A 409 29.22 -7.27 36.88
N HIS A 410 29.61 -6.12 36.35
CA HIS A 410 29.48 -4.83 37.02
C HIS A 410 28.19 -4.13 36.60
N SER A 411 27.46 -3.59 37.58
CA SER A 411 26.36 -2.64 37.38
C SER A 411 26.80 -1.31 37.98
N ILE A 412 26.98 -0.29 37.13
CA ILE A 412 27.44 1.04 37.55
C ILE A 412 26.33 2.03 37.25
N GLU A 413 25.97 2.81 38.26
CA GLU A 413 25.01 3.90 38.11
C GLU A 413 25.64 5.19 38.64
N ALA A 414 25.99 6.09 37.73
CA ALA A 414 26.57 7.38 38.05
C ALA A 414 25.52 8.47 37.84
N VAL A 415 25.05 9.06 38.94
CA VAL A 415 24.03 10.11 38.92
C VAL A 415 24.68 11.43 39.30
N GLY A 416 24.83 12.34 38.34
CA GLY A 416 25.42 13.67 38.58
C GLY A 416 24.50 14.63 39.33
N GLY A 417 23.20 14.37 39.31
CA GLY A 417 22.17 15.14 40.02
C GLY A 417 21.69 14.41 41.28
N PHE A 418 20.40 14.11 41.32
CA PHE A 418 19.73 13.49 42.46
C PHE A 418 19.20 12.10 42.10
N LYS A 419 19.35 11.15 43.02
CA LYS A 419 18.78 9.80 42.92
C LYS A 419 17.80 9.57 44.07
N LEU A 420 16.56 9.23 43.72
CA LEU A 420 15.50 8.86 44.66
C LEU A 420 15.16 7.38 44.50
N ILE A 421 15.07 6.66 45.62
CA ILE A 421 14.52 5.31 45.67
C ILE A 421 13.39 5.34 46.68
N GLU A 422 12.16 5.23 46.20
CA GLU A 422 10.96 5.11 47.03
C GLU A 422 10.39 3.70 46.91
N ALA A 423 10.27 3.01 48.04
CA ALA A 423 9.63 1.71 48.12
C ALA A 423 8.64 1.70 49.28
N LEU A 424 7.37 1.37 48.99
CA LEU A 424 6.34 1.23 50.03
C LEU A 424 6.53 -0.03 50.88
N GLY A 425 7.20 -1.05 50.32
CA GLY A 425 7.54 -2.28 51.02
C GLY A 425 8.88 -2.14 51.74
N ALA A 426 9.89 -2.86 51.23
CA ALA A 426 11.23 -2.86 51.80
C ALA A 426 12.28 -2.49 50.75
N ILE A 427 13.41 -1.97 51.22
CA ILE A 427 14.64 -1.87 50.46
C ILE A 427 15.66 -2.77 51.16
N GLU A 428 16.14 -3.79 50.46
CA GLU A 428 17.18 -4.69 50.96
C GLU A 428 18.49 -4.43 50.20
N LEU A 429 19.53 -4.03 50.94
CA LEU A 429 20.88 -3.85 50.42
C LEU A 429 21.79 -4.90 51.06
N LEU A 430 22.26 -5.84 50.25
CA LEU A 430 23.11 -6.94 50.67
C LEU A 430 24.41 -6.90 49.87
N ALA A 431 25.55 -6.96 50.56
CA ALA A 431 26.86 -7.10 49.95
C ALA A 431 27.54 -8.35 50.53
N GLY A 432 28.18 -9.16 49.67
CA GLY A 432 28.97 -10.31 50.10
C GLY A 432 30.36 -9.94 50.63
N ASP A 433 30.78 -8.70 50.37
CA ASP A 433 32.03 -8.10 50.83
C ASP A 433 31.69 -6.72 51.42
N ASP A 434 32.28 -5.63 50.95
CA ASP A 434 32.03 -4.30 51.50
C ASP A 434 30.71 -3.65 51.02
N LEU A 435 29.97 -3.06 51.97
CA LEU A 435 28.94 -2.04 51.71
C LEU A 435 29.42 -0.70 52.27
N ILE A 436 29.69 0.26 51.38
CA ILE A 436 30.18 1.59 51.77
C ILE A 436 29.07 2.62 51.51
N LEU A 437 28.62 3.29 52.59
CA LEU A 437 27.68 4.39 52.55
C LEU A 437 28.38 5.65 53.07
N GLY A 438 28.29 6.74 52.32
CA GLY A 438 28.90 8.01 52.69
C GLY A 438 28.12 9.20 52.15
N SER A 439 28.17 10.31 52.89
CA SER A 439 27.60 11.59 52.48
C SER A 439 28.63 12.69 52.82
N LEU A 440 28.79 13.66 51.92
CA LEU A 440 29.58 14.86 52.21
C LEU A 440 28.81 15.83 53.13
N GLY A 441 27.48 15.82 52.99
CA GLY A 441 26.58 16.58 53.86
C GLY A 441 26.11 15.72 55.02
N ASN A 442 24.80 15.80 55.30
CA ASN A 442 24.20 15.02 56.38
C ASN A 442 23.86 13.61 55.92
N MET A 443 24.02 12.65 56.82
CA MET A 443 23.45 11.31 56.71
C MET A 443 22.42 11.16 57.83
N SER A 444 21.21 10.74 57.49
CA SER A 444 20.11 10.59 58.44
C SER A 444 19.51 9.20 58.32
N GLN A 445 19.36 8.53 59.47
CA GLN A 445 18.70 7.24 59.59
C GLN A 445 17.61 7.40 60.65
N THR A 446 16.37 7.12 60.25
CA THR A 446 15.20 7.24 61.14
C THR A 446 14.43 5.94 61.06
N THR A 447 14.15 5.34 62.21
CA THR A 447 13.30 4.15 62.33
C THR A 447 12.29 4.37 63.43
N ALA A 448 11.06 3.87 63.24
CA ALA A 448 10.04 3.83 64.28
C ALA A 448 10.16 2.56 65.14
N GLY A 449 10.76 1.50 64.59
CA GLY A 449 11.04 0.25 65.29
C GLY A 449 12.50 0.22 65.75
N ASP A 450 13.11 -0.95 65.65
CA ASP A 450 14.49 -1.14 66.12
C ASP A 450 15.50 -0.68 65.06
N LEU A 451 16.54 0.02 65.53
CA LEU A 451 17.81 0.16 64.80
C LEU A 451 18.81 -0.81 65.44
N VAL A 452 19.11 -1.90 64.73
CA VAL A 452 20.02 -2.94 65.23
C VAL A 452 21.37 -2.82 64.51
N GLU A 453 22.41 -2.50 65.26
CA GLU A 453 23.79 -2.50 64.78
C GLU A 453 24.58 -3.63 65.47
N VAL A 454 24.99 -4.63 64.69
CA VAL A 454 25.82 -5.75 65.18
C VAL A 454 27.19 -5.64 64.54
N VAL A 455 28.23 -5.42 65.35
CA VAL A 455 29.59 -5.18 64.87
C VAL A 455 30.54 -6.21 65.48
N GLY A 456 31.12 -7.06 64.64
CA GLY A 456 31.99 -8.17 65.09
C GLY A 456 33.41 -7.76 65.51
N GLN A 457 33.88 -6.59 65.07
CA GLN A 457 35.21 -6.07 65.41
C GLN A 457 35.09 -4.68 66.04
N LEU A 458 35.33 -3.61 65.27
CA LEU A 458 35.39 -2.25 65.77
C LEU A 458 34.16 -1.45 65.37
N ARG A 459 33.39 -0.98 66.37
CA ARG A 459 32.49 0.16 66.19
C ARG A 459 33.23 1.43 66.59
N ARG A 460 33.55 2.29 65.61
CA ARG A 460 34.23 3.57 65.84
C ARG A 460 33.26 4.73 65.58
N ALA A 461 32.84 5.40 66.65
CA ALA A 461 32.08 6.64 66.59
C ALA A 461 32.97 7.79 67.08
N VAL A 462 33.21 8.78 66.22
CA VAL A 462 34.04 9.96 66.53
C VAL A 462 33.27 11.21 66.13
N ALA A 463 32.98 12.06 67.11
CA ALA A 463 32.39 13.38 66.90
C ALA A 463 33.43 14.46 67.20
N GLY A 464 33.50 15.49 66.35
CA GLY A 464 34.36 16.66 66.58
C GLY A 464 33.78 17.66 67.58
N GLU A 465 32.45 17.68 67.73
CA GLU A 465 31.74 18.62 68.61
C GLU A 465 30.97 17.90 69.72
N LEU A 466 29.95 17.10 69.37
CA LEU A 466 29.07 16.45 70.33
C LEU A 466 28.72 15.02 69.91
N GLN A 467 28.88 14.09 70.84
CA GLN A 467 28.27 12.76 70.77
C GLN A 467 27.11 12.73 71.79
N HIS A 468 25.87 12.74 71.30
CA HIS A 468 24.66 12.70 72.13
C HIS A 468 24.01 11.33 72.05
N LEU A 469 23.88 10.65 73.19
CA LEU A 469 23.19 9.37 73.32
C LEU A 469 22.13 9.53 74.40
N GLU A 470 20.86 9.35 74.04
CA GLU A 470 19.73 9.56 74.93
C GLU A 470 18.72 8.43 74.80
N ALA A 471 18.38 7.83 75.93
CA ALA A 471 17.38 6.78 76.04
C ALA A 471 16.77 6.79 77.45
N PRO A 472 15.51 6.34 77.63
CA PRO A 472 14.91 6.19 78.96
C PRO A 472 15.69 5.25 79.88
N ARG A 473 16.31 4.21 79.31
CA ARG A 473 17.20 3.27 80.00
C ARG A 473 18.43 3.00 79.15
N SER A 474 19.58 2.82 79.78
CA SER A 474 20.88 2.69 79.12
C SER A 474 21.70 1.53 79.67
N TRP A 475 22.37 0.83 78.75
CA TRP A 475 23.43 -0.13 79.02
C TRP A 475 24.72 0.30 78.34
N MET A 476 25.82 0.31 79.10
CA MET A 476 27.15 0.51 78.54
C MET A 476 28.11 -0.46 79.23
N GLY A 477 28.64 -1.42 78.47
CA GLY A 477 29.59 -2.41 79.00
C GLY A 477 29.50 -3.76 78.28
N THR A 478 29.79 -4.85 79.00
CA THR A 478 29.74 -6.24 78.49
C THR A 478 28.40 -6.87 78.85
N GLU A 479 28.17 -8.16 78.59
CA GLU A 479 26.95 -8.87 79.05
C GLU A 479 26.84 -8.91 80.58
N GLY A 480 27.95 -9.11 81.29
CA GLY A 480 27.99 -9.25 82.75
C GLY A 480 28.23 -7.95 83.51
N VAL A 481 28.68 -6.88 82.85
CA VAL A 481 29.14 -5.65 83.49
C VAL A 481 28.54 -4.43 82.80
N ASN A 482 27.75 -3.64 83.54
CA ASN A 482 27.23 -2.34 83.11
C ASN A 482 27.90 -1.22 83.92
N ILE A 483 28.54 -0.28 83.24
CA ILE A 483 29.24 0.86 83.84
C ILE A 483 28.29 1.70 84.69
N PHE A 484 27.02 1.87 84.30
CA PHE A 484 26.06 2.63 85.10
C PHE A 484 25.68 1.91 86.39
N ARG A 485 25.62 0.57 86.38
CA ARG A 485 25.42 -0.22 87.61
C ARG A 485 26.62 -0.10 88.53
N LEU A 486 27.85 -0.12 88.00
CA LEU A 486 29.06 0.11 88.78
C LEU A 486 29.07 1.50 89.40
N LEU A 487 28.65 2.53 88.65
CA LEU A 487 28.55 3.90 89.15
C LEU A 487 27.49 4.02 90.26
N LEU A 488 26.34 3.37 90.11
CA LEU A 488 25.31 3.31 91.16
C LEU A 488 25.83 2.60 92.42
N GLN A 489 26.49 1.46 92.26
CA GLN A 489 27.11 0.73 93.37
C GLN A 489 28.17 1.59 94.06
N LEU A 490 29.01 2.32 93.32
CA LEU A 490 29.97 3.25 93.88
C LEU A 490 29.29 4.35 94.70
N MET A 491 28.20 4.95 94.19
CA MET A 491 27.43 5.96 94.94
C MET A 491 26.86 5.39 96.25
N ASN A 492 26.35 4.15 96.23
CA ASN A 492 25.86 3.47 97.44
C ASN A 492 26.99 3.17 98.43
N VAL A 493 28.17 2.76 97.93
CA VAL A 493 29.36 2.56 98.77
C VAL A 493 29.81 3.88 99.39
N VAL A 494 29.75 4.99 98.65
CA VAL A 494 30.06 6.32 99.19
C VAL A 494 29.04 6.74 100.26
N GLU A 495 27.74 6.48 100.07
CA GLU A 495 26.72 6.70 101.11
C GLU A 495 27.04 5.90 102.39
N GLN A 496 27.34 4.61 102.24
CA GLN A 496 27.67 3.73 103.36
C GLN A 496 28.96 4.15 104.07
N LEU A 497 29.98 4.54 103.30
CA LEU A 497 31.26 5.02 103.83
C LEU A 497 31.07 6.32 104.61
N ALA A 498 30.28 7.26 104.08
CA ALA A 498 29.96 8.51 104.76
C ALA A 498 29.18 8.26 106.05
N ALA A 499 28.21 7.34 106.04
CA ALA A 499 27.46 6.94 107.23
C ALA A 499 28.36 6.26 108.29
N ALA A 500 29.23 5.34 107.87
CA ALA A 500 30.19 4.68 108.75
C ALA A 500 31.19 5.68 109.35
N THR A 501 31.65 6.64 108.55
CA THR A 501 32.53 7.72 109.01
C THR A 501 31.79 8.70 109.93
N ALA A 502 30.53 9.01 109.70
CA ALA A 502 29.75 9.86 110.61
C ALA A 502 29.48 9.17 111.96
N GLY A 503 29.31 7.85 111.94
CA GLY A 503 28.96 7.03 113.11
C GLY A 503 30.14 6.44 113.88
N HIS A 504 31.39 6.70 113.46
CA HIS A 504 32.55 6.15 114.16
C HIS A 504 32.79 6.83 115.52
N THR A 505 33.38 6.07 116.46
CA THR A 505 33.65 6.54 117.82
C THR A 505 35.14 6.78 118.04
N HIS A 506 35.49 7.87 118.72
CA HIS A 506 36.85 8.13 119.19
C HIS A 506 37.03 7.60 120.62
N GLY A 507 38.27 7.29 121.01
CA GLY A 507 38.64 6.95 122.39
C GLY A 507 38.50 8.14 123.35
N SER A 508 39.42 8.29 124.31
CA SER A 508 39.35 9.32 125.37
C SER A 508 39.60 10.79 124.92
N GLY A 509 39.44 11.12 123.64
CA GLY A 509 39.61 12.46 123.07
C GLY A 509 38.29 13.11 122.63
N PRO A 510 38.25 14.44 122.42
CA PRO A 510 37.06 15.12 121.93
C PRO A 510 36.66 14.58 120.55
N ALA A 511 35.38 14.23 120.39
CA ALA A 511 34.86 13.82 119.10
C ALA A 511 34.92 15.00 118.11
N PRO A 512 35.27 14.76 116.83
CA PRO A 512 35.30 15.78 115.80
C PRO A 512 33.88 16.30 115.51
N GLY A 513 33.73 17.62 115.36
CA GLY A 513 32.43 18.29 115.18
C GLY A 513 31.83 18.20 113.77
N ASN A 514 32.32 17.31 112.90
CA ASN A 514 31.97 17.27 111.48
C ASN A 514 31.00 16.11 111.10
N SER A 515 30.47 15.35 112.06
CA SER A 515 29.58 14.20 111.79
C SER A 515 28.31 14.58 111.01
N GLY A 516 27.67 15.71 111.34
CA GLY A 516 26.50 16.21 110.61
C GLY A 516 26.80 16.52 109.14
N ALA A 517 27.98 17.05 108.84
CA ALA A 517 28.43 17.29 107.48
C ALA A 517 28.67 15.96 106.72
N MET A 518 29.25 14.96 107.38
CA MET A 518 29.46 13.63 106.80
C MET A 518 28.13 12.93 106.46
N THR A 519 27.14 13.01 107.35
CA THR A 519 25.76 12.55 107.06
C THR A 519 25.17 13.29 105.86
N GLY A 520 25.38 14.61 105.79
CA GLY A 520 24.96 15.43 104.65
C GLY A 520 25.55 14.96 103.31
N HIS A 521 26.85 14.62 103.28
CA HIS A 521 27.49 14.04 102.08
C HIS A 521 26.89 12.69 101.68
N GLY A 522 26.56 11.84 102.65
CA GLY A 522 25.86 10.56 102.38
C GLY A 522 24.50 10.77 101.73
N GLN A 523 23.72 11.75 102.19
CA GLN A 523 22.42 12.08 101.58
C GLN A 523 22.56 12.64 100.16
N GLN A 524 23.62 13.41 99.87
CA GLN A 524 23.91 13.87 98.51
C GLN A 524 24.20 12.69 97.56
N ALA A 525 25.03 11.73 98.00
CA ALA A 525 25.32 10.52 97.22
C ALA A 525 24.04 9.70 96.95
N LYS A 526 23.17 9.56 97.96
CA LYS A 526 21.87 8.91 97.84
C LYS A 526 20.94 9.61 96.84
N GLN A 527 20.91 10.94 96.85
CA GLN A 527 20.11 11.71 95.89
C GLN A 527 20.60 11.49 94.45
N LEU A 528 21.92 11.50 94.22
CA LEU A 528 22.48 11.19 92.90
C LEU A 528 22.18 9.74 92.46
N ALA A 529 22.28 8.78 93.38
CA ALA A 529 21.89 7.39 93.13
C ALA A 529 20.41 7.28 92.72
N SER A 530 19.53 8.04 93.37
CA SER A 530 18.10 8.08 93.04
C SER A 530 17.79 8.69 91.66
N GLN A 531 18.68 9.56 91.15
CA GLN A 531 18.58 10.10 89.79
C GLN A 531 19.13 9.15 88.74
N LEU A 532 20.21 8.42 89.05
CA LEU A 532 20.83 7.48 88.12
C LEU A 532 20.04 6.17 88.01
N SER A 533 19.53 5.62 89.12
CA SER A 533 18.89 4.31 89.15
C SER A 533 17.76 4.10 88.13
N PRO A 534 16.87 5.07 87.84
CA PRO A 534 15.77 4.88 86.89
C PRO A 534 16.21 4.74 85.43
N ILE A 535 17.39 5.22 85.08
CA ILE A 535 17.89 5.24 83.69
C ILE A 535 18.82 4.06 83.38
N ILE A 536 19.00 3.12 84.31
CA ILE A 536 19.81 1.93 84.10
C ILE A 536 18.94 0.83 83.49
N GLU A 537 19.47 0.16 82.48
CA GLU A 537 18.92 -1.12 82.01
C GLU A 537 19.17 -2.26 83.00
#